data_AF-A0A087R5D6-F1
#
_entry.id   AF-A0A087R5D6-F1
#
_cell.length_a   1.000
_cell.length_b   1.000
_cell.length_c   1.000
_cell.angle_alpha   90.00
_cell.angle_beta   90.00
_cell.angle_gamma   90.00
#
_symmetry.space_group_name_H-M   'P 1'
#
loop_
_entity.id
_entity.type
_entity.pdbx_description
1 polymer ?
#
loop_
_entity_poly.entity_id
_entity_poly.type
_entity_poly.pdbx_seq_one_letter_code
_entity_poly.pdbx_strand_id
1 'polypeptide(L)'
;PIMAHPPETDSDNTLQEWLEEIVNTNKGIKLDFKSLEAVRPSLELLEHVKQHLRRPVWINADILPGPNGNNTVVDAKEFLDTVTSCFPNVTLSLGWTTGWHPGKHNKGYDWMMVREMAQICNTLSQPVTFPVRAALVRQSISELCWLIQQSDRYSLTVWTGKEDVYSVEDLLYIRENFDKSRVYYDILEPQNSEFRKAIGV
;
A
#
# COMPACT_ATOMS: atom_id res chain seq x y z
N PRO A 1 17.50 3.94 -10.53
CA PRO A 1 16.03 4.06 -10.64
C PRO A 1 15.62 5.52 -10.52
N ILE A 2 14.65 5.95 -11.31
CA ILE A 2 14.05 7.29 -11.23
C ILE A 2 12.70 7.21 -10.53
N MET A 3 12.33 8.27 -9.83
CA MET A 3 11.07 8.30 -9.08
C MET A 3 10.01 9.07 -9.86
N ALA A 4 9.09 8.33 -10.48
CA ALA A 4 7.93 8.88 -11.17
C ALA A 4 6.65 8.22 -10.65
N HIS A 5 5.52 8.89 -10.84
CA HIS A 5 4.19 8.33 -10.56
C HIS A 5 3.40 8.31 -11.87
N PRO A 6 2.66 7.24 -12.20
CA PRO A 6 1.89 7.20 -13.44
C PRO A 6 0.93 8.40 -13.59
N PRO A 7 0.73 8.89 -14.83
CA PRO A 7 1.25 8.36 -16.11
C PRO A 7 2.72 8.67 -16.41
N GLU A 8 3.40 9.47 -15.59
CA GLU A 8 4.80 9.82 -15.77
C GLU A 8 5.71 8.59 -15.55
N THR A 9 6.65 8.40 -16.46
CA THR A 9 7.66 7.33 -16.40
C THR A 9 9.09 7.87 -16.34
N ASP A 10 9.24 9.18 -16.20
CA ASP A 10 10.50 9.92 -16.14
C ASP A 10 10.46 10.98 -15.03
N SER A 11 11.62 11.33 -14.47
CA SER A 11 11.80 12.32 -13.42
C SER A 11 13.28 12.71 -13.30
N ASP A 12 13.54 14.00 -13.08
CA ASP A 12 14.88 14.53 -12.77
C ASP A 12 15.39 14.11 -11.39
N ASN A 13 14.56 13.41 -10.58
CA ASN A 13 14.91 12.99 -9.23
C ASN A 13 15.19 11.47 -9.19
N THR A 14 16.46 11.12 -8.97
CA THR A 14 16.85 9.72 -8.81
C THR A 14 16.51 9.22 -7.41
N LEU A 15 16.30 7.90 -7.28
CA LEU A 15 16.12 7.30 -5.96
C LEU A 15 17.33 7.52 -5.04
N GLN A 16 18.54 7.55 -5.59
CA GLN A 16 19.75 7.74 -4.79
C GLN A 16 19.79 9.13 -4.14
N GLU A 17 19.59 10.20 -4.92
CA GLU A 17 19.57 11.57 -4.40
C GLU A 17 18.50 11.74 -3.33
N TRP A 18 17.32 11.17 -3.55
CA TRP A 18 16.26 11.19 -2.56
C TRP A 18 16.59 10.41 -1.29
N LEU A 19 17.27 9.27 -1.40
CA LEU A 19 17.73 8.50 -0.24
C LEU A 19 18.78 9.28 0.58
N GLU A 20 19.68 9.99 -0.08
CA GLU A 20 20.69 10.84 0.58
C GLU A 20 20.05 11.99 1.39
N GLU A 21 18.93 12.53 0.92
CA GLU A 21 18.14 13.53 1.66
C GLU A 21 17.31 12.90 2.79
N ILE A 22 16.60 11.80 2.53
CA ILE A 22 15.63 11.25 3.47
C ILE A 22 16.28 10.69 4.74
N VAL A 23 17.50 10.15 4.65
CA VAL A 23 18.24 9.57 5.78
C VAL A 23 18.55 10.61 6.87
N ASN A 24 18.54 11.89 6.52
CA ASN A 24 18.77 13.00 7.45
C ASN A 24 17.47 13.48 8.12
N THR A 25 16.33 12.84 7.83
CA THR A 25 15.02 13.19 8.38
C THR A 25 14.52 12.16 9.40
N ASN A 26 13.39 12.46 10.04
CA ASN A 26 12.69 11.51 10.91
C ASN A 26 11.51 10.80 10.21
N LYS A 27 11.51 10.76 8.87
CA LYS A 27 10.43 10.16 8.07
C LYS A 27 10.70 8.68 7.80
N GLY A 28 9.63 7.91 7.59
CA GLY A 28 9.72 6.55 7.06
C GLY A 28 9.86 6.55 5.54
N ILE A 29 10.28 5.43 4.98
CA ILE A 29 10.40 5.24 3.52
C ILE A 29 9.31 4.30 3.05
N LYS A 30 8.62 4.65 1.97
CA LYS A 30 7.74 3.75 1.22
C LYS A 30 8.13 3.83 -0.26
N LEU A 31 8.62 2.73 -0.82
CA LEU A 31 8.88 2.63 -2.25
C LEU A 31 7.71 1.93 -2.92
N ASP A 32 7.09 2.60 -3.90
CA ASP A 32 5.97 2.07 -4.68
C ASP A 32 6.46 1.61 -6.06
N PHE A 33 6.45 0.30 -6.29
CA PHE A 33 6.92 -0.30 -7.53
C PHE A 33 5.78 -0.53 -8.50
N LYS A 34 5.94 -0.01 -9.71
CA LYS A 34 5.06 -0.28 -10.86
C LYS A 34 5.69 -1.23 -11.88
N SER A 35 6.96 -1.58 -11.70
CA SER A 35 7.71 -2.46 -12.60
C SER A 35 8.72 -3.31 -11.82
N LEU A 36 8.93 -4.57 -12.26
CA LEU A 36 9.86 -5.51 -11.63
C LEU A 36 11.32 -5.08 -11.84
N GLU A 37 11.60 -4.50 -13.01
CA GLU A 37 12.94 -4.09 -13.42
C GLU A 37 13.53 -3.04 -12.48
N ALA A 38 12.69 -2.26 -11.81
CA ALA A 38 13.10 -1.25 -10.84
C ALA A 38 13.38 -1.84 -9.44
N VAL A 39 12.88 -3.04 -9.11
CA VAL A 39 12.88 -3.58 -7.74
C VAL A 39 14.31 -3.83 -7.26
N ARG A 40 15.04 -4.73 -7.93
CA ARG A 40 16.40 -5.11 -7.51
C ARG A 40 17.35 -3.91 -7.44
N PRO A 41 17.47 -3.05 -8.47
CA PRO A 41 18.34 -1.89 -8.39
C PRO A 41 17.96 -0.91 -7.27
N SER A 42 16.67 -0.79 -6.94
CA SER A 42 16.22 0.08 -5.84
C SER A 42 16.57 -0.49 -4.46
N LEU A 43 16.44 -1.81 -4.29
CA LEU A 43 16.80 -2.48 -3.04
C LEU A 43 18.32 -2.45 -2.80
N GLU A 44 19.12 -2.56 -3.86
CA GLU A 44 20.57 -2.39 -3.78
C GLU A 44 20.94 -0.99 -3.27
N LEU A 45 20.31 0.07 -3.79
CA LEU A 45 20.50 1.43 -3.27
C LEU A 45 20.06 1.58 -1.81
N LEU A 46 18.92 0.97 -1.42
CA LEU A 46 18.47 0.96 -0.03
C LEU A 46 19.47 0.27 0.91
N GLU A 47 20.11 -0.82 0.49
CA GLU A 47 21.11 -1.53 1.30
C GLU A 47 22.32 -0.63 1.64
N HIS A 48 22.74 0.25 0.71
CA HIS A 48 23.84 1.19 0.95
C HIS A 48 23.56 2.19 2.08
N VAL A 49 22.29 2.57 2.26
CA VAL A 49 21.88 3.53 3.30
C VAL A 49 21.30 2.86 4.55
N LYS A 50 21.17 1.53 4.57
CA LYS A 50 20.48 0.76 5.61
C LYS A 50 20.90 1.09 7.04
N GLN A 51 22.18 1.32 7.29
CA GLN A 51 22.69 1.63 8.63
C GLN A 51 22.19 2.98 9.18
N HIS A 52 21.74 3.87 8.29
CA HIS A 52 21.15 5.16 8.62
C HIS A 52 19.63 5.09 8.79
N LEU A 53 18.99 4.00 8.36
CA LEU A 53 17.54 3.84 8.43
C LEU A 53 17.12 3.49 9.87
N ARG A 54 16.46 4.44 10.53
CA ARG A 54 15.94 4.30 11.91
C ARG A 54 14.45 3.97 11.97
N ARG A 55 13.77 3.95 10.82
CA ARG A 55 12.33 3.72 10.69
C ARG A 55 12.09 2.52 9.76
N PRO A 56 10.96 1.80 9.90
CA PRO A 56 10.62 0.71 8.97
C PRO A 56 10.57 1.21 7.53
N VAL A 57 11.10 0.40 6.62
CA VAL A 57 10.98 0.60 5.17
C VAL A 57 9.78 -0.20 4.67
N TRP A 58 8.93 0.45 3.89
CA TRP A 58 7.78 -0.16 3.26
C TRP A 58 8.06 -0.39 1.79
N ILE A 59 7.82 -1.62 1.33
CA ILE A 59 7.99 -2.00 -0.07
C ILE A 59 6.61 -2.33 -0.64
N ASN A 60 6.13 -1.47 -1.52
CA ASN A 60 4.77 -1.50 -2.04
C ASN A 60 4.71 -1.96 -3.49
N ALA A 61 3.75 -2.82 -3.81
CA ALA A 61 3.39 -3.16 -5.19
C ALA A 61 1.95 -3.67 -5.26
N ASP A 62 1.31 -3.42 -6.40
CA ASP A 62 0.02 -4.05 -6.74
C ASP A 62 0.31 -5.38 -7.44
N ILE A 63 0.19 -6.48 -6.70
CA ILE A 63 0.59 -7.82 -7.16
C ILE A 63 -0.59 -8.69 -7.62
N LEU A 64 -1.82 -8.22 -7.41
CA LEU A 64 -3.05 -8.90 -7.81
C LEU A 64 -4.01 -7.96 -8.54
N PRO A 65 -4.86 -8.48 -9.45
CA PRO A 65 -5.93 -7.69 -10.04
C PRO A 65 -7.02 -7.44 -8.99
N GLY A 66 -7.49 -6.20 -8.90
CA GLY A 66 -8.50 -5.81 -7.93
C GLY A 66 -9.74 -5.19 -8.55
N PRO A 67 -10.62 -4.64 -7.69
CA PRO A 67 -11.89 -4.11 -8.15
C PRO A 67 -11.70 -2.93 -9.10
N ASN A 68 -12.31 -3.06 -10.28
CA ASN A 68 -12.30 -2.06 -11.34
C ASN A 68 -10.88 -1.68 -11.84
N GLY A 69 -9.85 -2.46 -11.50
CA GLY A 69 -8.47 -2.24 -11.94
C GLY A 69 -8.24 -2.74 -13.36
N ASN A 70 -7.60 -1.92 -14.18
CA ASN A 70 -7.21 -2.27 -15.56
C ASN A 70 -5.69 -2.23 -15.79
N ASN A 71 -4.92 -1.86 -14.76
CA ASN A 71 -3.47 -1.79 -14.86
C ASN A 71 -2.84 -3.18 -14.78
N THR A 72 -1.70 -3.35 -15.43
CA THR A 72 -0.86 -4.54 -15.29
C THR A 72 -0.37 -4.65 -13.84
N VAL A 73 -0.46 -5.85 -13.28
CA VAL A 73 0.07 -6.18 -11.96
C VAL A 73 1.57 -6.44 -12.04
N VAL A 74 2.26 -6.24 -10.92
CA VAL A 74 3.62 -6.73 -10.73
C VAL A 74 3.58 -8.23 -10.47
N ASP A 75 4.46 -9.03 -11.06
CA ASP A 75 4.50 -10.48 -10.77
C ASP A 75 4.76 -10.73 -9.28
N ALA A 76 3.80 -11.36 -8.62
CA ALA A 76 3.83 -11.54 -7.17
C ALA A 76 5.04 -12.36 -6.71
N LYS A 77 5.36 -13.44 -7.42
CA LYS A 77 6.40 -14.38 -7.01
C LYS A 77 7.78 -13.74 -7.18
N GLU A 78 8.07 -13.20 -8.36
CA GLU A 78 9.36 -12.58 -8.64
C GLU A 78 9.60 -11.34 -7.77
N PHE A 79 8.56 -10.54 -7.51
CA PHE A 79 8.62 -9.41 -6.59
C PHE A 79 8.99 -9.86 -5.17
N LEU A 80 8.23 -10.80 -4.61
CA LEU A 80 8.43 -11.27 -3.23
C LEU A 80 9.78 -11.98 -3.08
N ASP A 81 10.17 -12.85 -4.02
CA ASP A 81 11.48 -13.52 -3.99
C ASP A 81 12.62 -12.51 -4.03
N THR A 82 12.50 -11.45 -4.85
CA THR A 82 13.52 -10.40 -4.95
C THR A 82 13.60 -9.59 -3.65
N VAL A 83 12.47 -9.13 -3.11
CA VAL A 83 12.44 -8.33 -1.87
C VAL A 83 12.95 -9.14 -0.68
N THR A 84 12.47 -10.37 -0.52
CA THR A 84 12.86 -11.22 0.62
C THR A 84 14.31 -11.69 0.56
N SER A 85 14.90 -11.84 -0.62
CA SER A 85 16.32 -12.18 -0.75
C SER A 85 17.26 -11.00 -0.55
N CYS A 86 16.90 -9.81 -1.06
CA CYS A 86 17.77 -8.63 -1.01
C CYS A 86 17.61 -7.81 0.28
N PHE A 87 16.38 -7.64 0.78
CA PHE A 87 16.09 -6.72 1.86
C PHE A 87 14.95 -7.24 2.78
N PRO A 88 15.17 -8.36 3.51
CA PRO A 88 14.10 -9.12 4.17
C PRO A 88 13.40 -8.39 5.32
N ASN A 89 14.06 -7.42 5.96
CA ASN A 89 13.58 -6.72 7.16
C ASN A 89 12.75 -5.48 6.80
N VAL A 90 11.61 -5.70 6.14
CA VAL A 90 10.67 -4.66 5.67
C VAL A 90 9.25 -4.92 6.11
N THR A 91 8.41 -3.89 6.01
CA THR A 91 6.96 -4.07 5.90
C THR A 91 6.60 -4.21 4.42
N LEU A 92 5.93 -5.29 4.04
CA LEU A 92 5.40 -5.46 2.69
C LEU A 92 4.04 -4.76 2.60
N SER A 93 3.84 -3.95 1.56
CA SER A 93 2.57 -3.28 1.28
C SER A 93 2.01 -3.85 -0.01
N LEU A 94 1.19 -4.91 0.10
CA LEU A 94 0.82 -5.76 -1.02
C LEU A 94 -0.61 -5.47 -1.45
N GLY A 95 -0.75 -4.82 -2.60
CA GLY A 95 -2.01 -4.28 -3.08
C GLY A 95 -2.64 -5.06 -4.21
N TRP A 96 -3.79 -4.54 -4.61
CA TRP A 96 -4.43 -4.90 -5.86
C TRP A 96 -4.46 -3.69 -6.79
N THR A 97 -4.43 -3.91 -8.10
CA THR A 97 -4.76 -2.84 -9.04
C THR A 97 -6.23 -2.47 -8.85
N THR A 98 -6.53 -1.19 -8.68
CA THR A 98 -7.90 -0.73 -8.42
C THR A 98 -8.26 0.45 -9.30
N GLY A 99 -9.56 0.56 -9.60
CA GLY A 99 -10.13 1.73 -10.26
C GLY A 99 -11.31 2.27 -9.48
N TRP A 100 -11.54 3.57 -9.64
CA TRP A 100 -12.79 4.22 -9.27
C TRP A 100 -13.33 4.98 -10.47
N HIS A 101 -14.63 4.86 -10.71
CA HIS A 101 -15.30 5.44 -11.86
C HIS A 101 -16.52 6.27 -11.43
N PRO A 102 -16.57 7.56 -11.75
CA PRO A 102 -17.69 8.43 -11.39
C PRO A 102 -18.98 7.97 -12.08
N GLY A 103 -20.09 8.03 -11.34
CA GLY A 103 -21.42 7.67 -11.85
C GLY A 103 -21.62 6.17 -12.15
N LYS A 104 -20.66 5.31 -11.81
CA LYS A 104 -20.76 3.86 -11.96
C LYS A 104 -20.84 3.17 -10.60
N HIS A 105 -21.34 1.94 -10.61
CA HIS A 105 -21.22 1.06 -9.45
C HIS A 105 -19.76 0.60 -9.33
N ASN A 106 -19.08 1.07 -8.29
CA ASN A 106 -17.70 0.68 -7.98
C ASN A 106 -17.73 -0.53 -7.04
N LYS A 107 -17.31 -1.69 -7.55
CA LYS A 107 -17.26 -2.92 -6.75
C LYS A 107 -16.17 -2.81 -5.69
N GLY A 108 -16.41 -3.49 -4.57
CA GLY A 108 -15.43 -3.74 -3.53
C GLY A 108 -14.57 -4.99 -3.80
N TYR A 109 -13.67 -5.28 -2.88
CA TYR A 109 -12.84 -6.49 -2.81
C TYR A 109 -13.72 -7.68 -2.45
N ASP A 110 -13.74 -8.70 -3.30
CA ASP A 110 -14.55 -9.89 -3.06
C ASP A 110 -13.77 -11.01 -2.34
N TRP A 111 -14.48 -12.08 -1.98
CA TRP A 111 -13.91 -13.24 -1.31
C TRP A 111 -12.78 -13.92 -2.08
N MET A 112 -12.83 -13.92 -3.40
CA MET A 112 -11.78 -14.54 -4.22
C MET A 112 -10.50 -13.72 -4.10
N MET A 113 -10.61 -12.40 -4.24
CA MET A 113 -9.48 -11.47 -4.14
C MET A 113 -8.76 -11.57 -2.79
N VAL A 114 -9.51 -11.55 -1.67
CA VAL A 114 -8.89 -11.59 -0.34
C VAL A 114 -8.32 -12.98 -0.01
N ARG A 115 -8.93 -14.06 -0.49
CA ARG A 115 -8.40 -15.42 -0.27
C ARG A 115 -7.12 -15.66 -1.04
N GLU A 116 -7.04 -15.18 -2.28
CA GLU A 116 -5.81 -15.26 -3.08
C GLU A 116 -4.67 -14.47 -2.42
N MET A 117 -4.93 -13.25 -1.96
CA MET A 117 -3.94 -12.47 -1.20
C MET A 117 -3.49 -13.18 0.07
N ALA A 118 -4.43 -13.77 0.83
CA ALA A 118 -4.11 -14.54 2.03
C ALA A 118 -3.22 -15.76 1.73
N GLN A 119 -3.47 -16.45 0.62
CA GLN A 119 -2.67 -17.59 0.17
C GLN A 119 -1.24 -17.18 -0.18
N ILE A 120 -1.06 -16.06 -0.88
CA ILE A 120 0.29 -15.53 -1.18
C ILE A 120 1.02 -15.16 0.11
N CYS A 121 0.34 -14.47 1.02
CA CYS A 121 0.97 -13.91 2.22
C CYS A 121 1.27 -14.94 3.32
N ASN A 122 0.64 -16.12 3.29
CA ASN A 122 0.78 -17.11 4.36
C ASN A 122 2.21 -17.65 4.53
N THR A 123 3.04 -17.58 3.48
CA THR A 123 4.43 -18.03 3.48
C THR A 123 5.42 -16.97 3.94
N LEU A 124 4.97 -15.70 3.98
CA LEU A 124 5.81 -14.56 4.33
C LEU A 124 6.03 -14.50 5.84
N SER A 125 7.18 -13.98 6.27
CA SER A 125 7.49 -13.74 7.69
C SER A 125 7.38 -12.26 8.08
N GLN A 126 7.42 -11.37 7.09
CA GLN A 126 7.36 -9.91 7.25
C GLN A 126 5.99 -9.43 7.75
N PRO A 127 5.90 -8.28 8.43
CA PRO A 127 4.65 -7.54 8.53
C PRO A 127 4.08 -7.24 7.14
N VAL A 128 2.77 -7.39 6.97
CA VAL A 128 2.08 -7.09 5.71
C VAL A 128 0.99 -6.07 5.97
N THR A 129 0.95 -5.01 5.18
CA THR A 129 -0.20 -4.11 5.09
C THR A 129 -0.85 -4.26 3.73
N PHE A 130 -2.18 -4.25 3.70
CA PHE A 130 -2.95 -4.31 2.47
C PHE A 130 -3.43 -2.89 2.12
N PRO A 131 -2.85 -2.23 1.11
CA PRO A 131 -3.33 -0.95 0.64
C PRO A 131 -4.70 -1.12 -0.01
N VAL A 132 -5.73 -0.54 0.60
CA VAL A 132 -7.11 -0.58 0.14
C VAL A 132 -7.62 0.82 -0.16
N ARG A 133 -8.17 1.01 -1.37
CA ARG A 133 -8.77 2.28 -1.79
C ARG A 133 -10.04 2.59 -0.98
N ALA A 134 -10.07 3.72 -0.28
CA ALA A 134 -11.12 4.12 0.66
C ALA A 134 -12.54 4.00 0.07
N ALA A 135 -12.71 4.46 -1.17
CA ALA A 135 -14.00 4.45 -1.87
C ALA A 135 -14.59 3.04 -2.11
N LEU A 136 -13.79 1.98 -1.93
CA LEU A 136 -14.16 0.58 -2.21
C LEU A 136 -14.27 -0.28 -0.93
N VAL A 137 -13.86 0.25 0.22
CA VAL A 137 -13.78 -0.54 1.46
C VAL A 137 -15.17 -0.82 2.03
N ARG A 138 -16.10 0.13 1.93
CA ARG A 138 -17.44 -0.01 2.53
C ARG A 138 -18.20 -1.23 2.05
N GLN A 139 -18.00 -1.64 0.80
CA GLN A 139 -18.66 -2.83 0.22
C GLN A 139 -17.95 -4.15 0.57
N SER A 140 -16.80 -4.09 1.25
CA SER A 140 -15.85 -5.20 1.41
C SER A 140 -15.44 -5.46 2.85
N ILE A 141 -16.18 -4.92 3.82
CA ILE A 141 -15.80 -4.98 5.23
C ILE A 141 -15.63 -6.43 5.68
N SER A 142 -16.56 -7.32 5.35
CA SER A 142 -16.52 -8.71 5.79
C SER A 142 -15.30 -9.45 5.25
N GLU A 143 -15.00 -9.25 3.97
CA GLU A 143 -13.88 -9.85 3.24
C GLU A 143 -12.54 -9.36 3.81
N LEU A 144 -12.41 -8.04 4.01
CA LEU A 144 -11.19 -7.43 4.53
C LEU A 144 -10.98 -7.72 6.02
N CYS A 145 -12.06 -7.77 6.83
CA CYS A 145 -12.01 -8.21 8.22
C CYS A 145 -11.50 -9.65 8.32
N TRP A 146 -12.02 -10.55 7.47
CA TRP A 146 -11.53 -11.92 7.43
C TRP A 146 -10.04 -11.98 7.05
N LEU A 147 -9.61 -11.20 6.05
CA LEU A 147 -8.22 -11.17 5.62
C LEU A 147 -7.27 -10.77 6.76
N ILE A 148 -7.55 -9.67 7.47
CA ILE A 148 -6.68 -9.23 8.55
C ILE A 148 -6.67 -10.19 9.75
N GLN A 149 -7.71 -11.00 9.92
CA GLN A 149 -7.77 -12.00 11.01
C GLN A 149 -6.89 -13.22 10.75
N GLN A 150 -6.39 -13.42 9.52
CA GLN A 150 -5.56 -14.58 9.19
C GLN A 150 -4.18 -14.56 9.86
N SER A 151 -3.71 -13.39 10.31
CA SER A 151 -2.40 -13.23 10.95
C SER A 151 -2.35 -11.92 11.74
N ASP A 152 -1.67 -11.91 12.89
CA ASP A 152 -1.41 -10.71 13.69
C ASP A 152 -0.47 -9.72 12.98
N ARG A 153 0.35 -10.22 12.04
CA ARG A 153 1.25 -9.44 11.19
C ARG A 153 0.52 -8.58 10.15
N TYR A 154 -0.78 -8.80 9.94
CA TYR A 154 -1.53 -8.15 8.89
C TYR A 154 -2.12 -6.80 9.34
N SER A 155 -2.25 -5.86 8.42
CA SER A 155 -2.83 -4.54 8.67
C SER A 155 -3.46 -4.00 7.39
N LEU A 156 -4.20 -2.89 7.48
CA LEU A 156 -4.72 -2.17 6.32
C LEU A 156 -4.04 -0.81 6.20
N THR A 157 -3.81 -0.38 4.96
CA THR A 157 -3.49 1.00 4.63
C THR A 157 -4.60 1.54 3.74
N VAL A 158 -5.47 2.36 4.32
CA VAL A 158 -6.56 2.99 3.57
C VAL A 158 -5.99 4.17 2.80
N TRP A 159 -6.10 4.15 1.47
CA TRP A 159 -5.56 5.20 0.60
C TRP A 159 -6.61 5.77 -0.35
N THR A 160 -6.33 6.93 -0.94
CA THR A 160 -7.27 7.63 -1.83
C THR A 160 -6.61 8.15 -3.09
N GLY A 161 -7.24 7.95 -4.25
CA GLY A 161 -6.92 8.65 -5.48
C GLY A 161 -7.47 10.08 -5.48
N LYS A 162 -6.90 10.96 -6.32
CA LYS A 162 -7.31 12.38 -6.43
C LYS A 162 -8.77 12.56 -6.82
N GLU A 163 -9.29 11.68 -7.67
CA GLU A 163 -10.65 11.73 -8.21
C GLU A 163 -11.63 10.87 -7.42
N ASP A 164 -11.19 10.19 -6.36
CA ASP A 164 -12.05 9.29 -5.60
C ASP A 164 -13.07 10.09 -4.81
N VAL A 165 -14.34 9.71 -4.93
CA VAL A 165 -15.40 10.25 -4.06
C VAL A 165 -15.70 9.26 -2.95
N TYR A 166 -15.51 9.72 -1.72
CA TYR A 166 -15.79 9.02 -0.46
C TYR A 166 -16.11 10.05 0.61
N SER A 167 -16.81 9.63 1.66
CA SER A 167 -17.22 10.51 2.75
C SER A 167 -16.38 10.28 4.01
N VAL A 168 -16.37 11.28 4.92
CA VAL A 168 -15.83 11.10 6.28
C VAL A 168 -16.55 9.97 7.00
N GLU A 169 -17.85 9.80 6.76
CA GLU A 169 -18.65 8.69 7.29
C GLU A 169 -18.12 7.33 6.84
N ASP A 170 -17.65 7.20 5.59
CA ASP A 170 -17.03 5.95 5.13
C ASP A 170 -15.73 5.66 5.90
N LEU A 171 -14.90 6.68 6.17
CA LEU A 171 -13.68 6.53 6.96
C LEU A 171 -13.96 6.18 8.43
N LEU A 172 -14.99 6.79 9.02
CA LEU A 172 -15.47 6.45 10.36
C LEU A 172 -15.98 5.02 10.42
N TYR A 173 -16.77 4.60 9.41
CA TYR A 173 -17.26 3.24 9.31
C TYR A 173 -16.12 2.21 9.24
N ILE A 174 -15.05 2.49 8.49
CA ILE A 174 -13.83 1.67 8.52
C ILE A 174 -13.25 1.64 9.94
N ARG A 175 -13.06 2.80 10.56
CA ARG A 175 -12.47 2.91 11.91
C ARG A 175 -13.24 2.15 12.99
N GLU A 176 -14.56 2.02 12.83
CA GLU A 176 -15.43 1.27 13.75
C GLU A 176 -15.34 -0.24 13.57
N ASN A 177 -15.07 -0.71 12.35
CA ASN A 177 -15.07 -2.14 12.02
C ASN A 177 -13.70 -2.82 12.17
N PHE A 178 -12.61 -2.05 12.24
CA PHE A 178 -11.25 -2.57 12.34
C PHE A 178 -10.54 -2.13 13.63
N ASP A 179 -9.57 -2.92 14.07
CA ASP A 179 -8.66 -2.52 15.16
C ASP A 179 -7.86 -1.27 14.73
N LYS A 180 -8.05 -0.18 15.46
CA LYS A 180 -7.43 1.13 15.20
C LYS A 180 -5.90 1.08 15.20
N SER A 181 -5.29 0.11 15.86
CA SER A 181 -3.82 -0.08 15.87
C SER A 181 -3.30 -0.75 14.60
N ARG A 182 -4.19 -1.34 13.79
CA ARG A 182 -3.88 -2.12 12.57
C ARG A 182 -4.40 -1.47 11.30
N VAL A 183 -4.84 -0.20 11.37
CA VAL A 183 -5.29 0.58 10.22
C VAL A 183 -4.53 1.88 10.14
N TYR A 184 -3.86 2.07 9.01
CA TYR A 184 -3.16 3.31 8.64
C TYR A 184 -3.97 4.06 7.58
N TYR A 185 -3.90 5.38 7.60
CA TYR A 185 -4.65 6.26 6.70
C TYR A 185 -3.67 7.11 5.88
N ASP A 186 -3.71 6.95 4.57
CA ASP A 186 -2.97 7.69 3.54
C ASP A 186 -3.98 8.48 2.69
N ILE A 187 -4.56 9.51 3.32
CA ILE A 187 -5.73 10.25 2.83
C ILE A 187 -5.32 11.65 2.42
N LEU A 188 -5.79 12.10 1.26
CA LEU A 188 -5.54 13.45 0.77
C LEU A 188 -6.36 14.51 1.53
N GLU A 189 -5.84 15.74 1.55
CA GLU A 189 -6.60 16.89 2.01
C GLU A 189 -7.67 17.31 0.98
N PRO A 190 -8.81 17.88 1.40
CA PRO A 190 -9.18 18.27 2.77
C PRO A 190 -9.79 17.17 3.65
N GLN A 191 -10.16 16.02 3.09
CA GLN A 191 -10.89 14.96 3.82
C GLN A 191 -10.12 14.42 5.01
N ASN A 192 -8.79 14.35 4.93
CA ASN A 192 -7.95 13.95 6.06
C ASN A 192 -8.13 14.87 7.28
N SER A 193 -8.13 16.21 7.09
CA SER A 193 -8.40 17.16 8.16
C SER A 193 -9.79 16.99 8.77
N GLU A 194 -10.82 16.79 7.94
CA GLU A 194 -12.19 16.58 8.42
C GLU A 194 -12.33 15.28 9.21
N PHE A 195 -11.71 14.20 8.73
CA PHE A 195 -11.68 12.91 9.42
C PHE A 195 -10.98 13.00 10.77
N ARG A 196 -9.81 13.66 10.82
CA ARG A 196 -9.07 13.90 12.06
C ARG A 196 -9.90 14.67 13.08
N LYS A 197 -10.57 15.74 12.64
CA LYS A 197 -11.51 16.50 13.47
C LYS A 197 -12.64 15.61 14.01
N ALA A 198 -13.21 14.74 13.19
CA ALA A 198 -14.27 13.83 13.59
C ALA A 198 -13.84 12.81 14.65
N ILE A 199 -12.55 12.42 14.68
CA ILE A 199 -12.00 11.47 15.66
C ILE A 199 -11.27 12.13 16.85
N GLY A 200 -11.26 13.47 16.91
CA GLY A 200 -10.65 14.24 18.00
C GLY A 200 -9.11 14.33 17.96
N VAL A 201 -8.50 14.34 16.77
CA VAL A 201 -7.04 14.37 16.52
C VAL A 201 -6.63 15.55 15.63
#